data_AF-A0A3A6PVP6-F1
#
_entry.id   AF-A0A3A6PVP6-F1
#
_cell.length_a   1.000
_cell.length_b   1.000
_cell.length_c   1.000
_cell.angle_alpha   90.00
_cell.angle_beta   90.00
_cell.angle_gamma   90.00
#
_symmetry.space_group_name_H-M   'P 1'
#
loop_
_entity.id
_entity.type
_entity.pdbx_description
1 polymer ?
#
loop_
_entity_poly.entity_id
_entity_poly.type
_entity_poly.pdbx_seq_one_letter_code
_entity_poly.pdbx_strand_id
1 'polypeptide(L)'
;LERTLRYWMGDERGNALDDVNVFSVAVPIATQVLHATGAAWAADRRGDDAAVLCCFGDGATSEGDFHEGLNFAGVFDVPAVFFCNNNQWAISVLRERQSASTSLAQKAHAYGFEGVLVDGMDPLAVYRVTTEALAKAKDPSPAADEAPGRATWPTLIEAIQYRFGAHTTADDPSVYRDDEEVERWKQKDPIPRLETYLRERGLLDDESVDTIEAEIEAGVAAAIEAAERTERPAPPDMFDHVHAERTAQLDEQAAALERLRERYGDEELLE
;
A
#
# COMPACT_ATOMS: atom_id res chain seq x y z
N LEU A 1 2.39 7.41 12.29
CA LEU A 1 3.13 6.28 12.89
C LEU A 1 2.33 5.63 14.01
N GLU A 2 1.90 6.36 15.05
CA GLU A 2 1.08 5.81 16.15
C GLU A 2 -0.14 5.01 15.66
N ARG A 3 -0.97 5.58 14.77
CA ARG A 3 -2.14 4.87 14.20
C ARG A 3 -1.77 3.56 13.50
N THR A 4 -0.68 3.56 12.74
CA THR A 4 -0.15 2.34 12.08
C THR A 4 0.27 1.29 13.10
N LEU A 5 0.99 1.69 14.16
CA LEU A 5 1.41 0.79 15.23
C LEU A 5 0.20 0.20 15.96
N ARG A 6 -0.82 1.00 16.27
CA ARG A 6 -2.07 0.55 16.87
C ARG A 6 -2.78 -0.50 16.01
N TYR A 7 -2.88 -0.26 14.71
CA TYR A 7 -3.45 -1.25 13.78
C TYR A 7 -2.66 -2.56 13.81
N TRP A 8 -1.32 -2.50 13.79
CA TRP A 8 -0.46 -3.69 13.90
C TRP A 8 -0.54 -4.39 15.26
N MET A 9 -0.89 -3.67 16.31
CA MET A 9 -1.17 -4.23 17.64
C MET A 9 -2.59 -4.82 17.76
N GLY A 10 -3.39 -4.80 16.69
CA GLY A 10 -4.75 -5.35 16.66
C GLY A 10 -5.84 -4.38 17.10
N ASP A 11 -5.58 -3.07 17.09
CA ASP A 11 -6.57 -2.03 17.35
C ASP A 11 -7.03 -1.36 16.04
N GLU A 12 -8.24 -1.72 15.58
CA GLU A 12 -8.84 -1.23 14.33
C GLU A 12 -9.03 0.30 14.29
N ARG A 13 -9.06 0.98 15.44
CA ARG A 13 -9.10 2.45 15.49
C ARG A 13 -7.85 3.07 14.85
N GLY A 14 -6.74 2.32 14.77
CA GLY A 14 -5.55 2.70 14.01
C GLY A 14 -5.77 2.79 12.49
N ASN A 15 -6.83 2.16 11.98
CA ASN A 15 -7.20 2.15 10.57
C ASN A 15 -8.28 3.19 10.22
N ALA A 16 -8.73 3.99 11.20
CA ALA A 16 -9.60 5.14 10.98
C ALA A 16 -8.78 6.33 10.45
N LEU A 17 -8.90 6.60 9.15
CA LEU A 17 -8.04 7.52 8.39
C LEU A 17 -8.82 8.73 7.83
N ASP A 18 -9.83 9.23 8.54
CA ASP A 18 -10.78 10.23 8.04
C ASP A 18 -10.18 11.63 7.78
N ASP A 19 -8.99 11.90 8.30
CA ASP A 19 -8.27 13.17 8.21
C ASP A 19 -7.21 13.19 7.08
N VAL A 20 -7.04 12.08 6.37
CA VAL A 20 -6.10 11.95 5.24
C VAL A 20 -6.76 11.28 4.05
N ASN A 21 -6.32 11.60 2.84
CA ASN A 21 -6.85 11.00 1.61
C ASN A 21 -6.23 9.62 1.35
N VAL A 22 -6.40 8.69 2.29
CA VAL A 22 -5.89 7.31 2.21
C VAL A 22 -7.01 6.35 2.59
N PHE A 23 -7.20 5.31 1.77
CA PHE A 23 -8.15 4.25 2.10
C PHE A 23 -7.67 3.42 3.29
N SER A 24 -8.62 2.92 4.08
CA SER A 24 -8.34 1.93 5.12
C SER A 24 -7.62 0.71 4.54
N VAL A 25 -6.66 0.18 5.28
CA VAL A 25 -5.94 -1.05 4.92
C VAL A 25 -6.90 -2.22 5.02
N ALA A 26 -6.90 -3.07 3.99
CA ALA A 26 -7.60 -4.35 3.98
C ALA A 26 -6.61 -5.46 3.60
N VAL A 27 -6.77 -6.63 4.22
CA VAL A 27 -5.86 -7.77 4.04
C VAL A 27 -6.03 -8.50 2.70
N PRO A 28 -7.26 -8.69 2.14
CA PRO A 28 -7.44 -9.40 0.88
C PRO A 28 -6.68 -8.75 -0.28
N ILE A 29 -5.78 -9.53 -0.89
CA ILE A 29 -4.85 -9.06 -1.92
C ILE A 29 -5.61 -8.59 -3.16
N ALA A 30 -5.17 -7.47 -3.73
CA ALA A 30 -5.66 -6.85 -4.96
C ALA A 30 -7.07 -6.24 -4.90
N THR A 31 -7.89 -6.51 -3.87
CA THR A 31 -9.23 -5.90 -3.73
C THR A 31 -9.21 -4.37 -3.82
N GLN A 32 -8.15 -3.74 -3.31
CA GLN A 32 -7.97 -2.29 -3.36
C GLN A 32 -7.85 -1.73 -4.79
N VAL A 33 -7.47 -2.55 -5.78
CA VAL A 33 -7.38 -2.14 -7.18
C VAL A 33 -8.78 -1.80 -7.72
N LEU A 34 -9.78 -2.63 -7.43
CA LEU A 34 -11.17 -2.36 -7.80
C LEU A 34 -11.70 -1.09 -7.12
N HIS A 35 -11.39 -0.91 -5.83
CA HIS A 35 -11.82 0.27 -5.07
C HIS A 35 -11.16 1.55 -5.59
N ALA A 36 -9.87 1.51 -5.89
CA ALA A 36 -9.15 2.63 -6.47
C ALA A 36 -9.70 3.02 -7.84
N THR A 37 -9.97 2.05 -8.72
CA THR A 37 -10.61 2.31 -10.02
C THR A 37 -11.99 2.94 -9.84
N GLY A 38 -12.82 2.43 -8.93
CA GLY A 38 -14.14 3.00 -8.64
C GLY A 38 -14.06 4.42 -8.08
N ALA A 39 -13.11 4.68 -7.19
CA ALA A 39 -12.86 6.02 -6.62
C ALA A 39 -12.39 7.01 -7.68
N ALA A 40 -11.50 6.60 -8.58
CA ALA A 40 -11.02 7.40 -9.70
C ALA A 40 -12.17 7.74 -10.66
N TRP A 41 -12.98 6.75 -11.01
CA TRP A 41 -14.17 6.95 -11.84
C TRP A 41 -15.18 7.90 -11.19
N ALA A 42 -15.37 7.80 -9.87
CA ALA A 42 -16.24 8.71 -9.15
C ALA A 42 -15.70 10.14 -9.10
N ALA A 43 -14.39 10.33 -8.97
CA ALA A 43 -13.73 11.64 -9.01
C ALA A 43 -13.93 12.33 -10.36
N ASP A 44 -13.68 11.61 -11.47
CA ASP A 44 -13.94 12.10 -12.83
C ASP A 44 -15.41 12.53 -13.01
N ARG A 45 -16.36 11.66 -12.63
CA ARG A 45 -17.79 11.95 -12.77
C ARG A 45 -18.28 13.15 -11.95
N ARG A 46 -17.58 13.51 -10.87
CA ARG A 46 -17.86 14.71 -10.06
C ARG A 46 -17.13 15.96 -10.57
N GLY A 47 -16.16 15.80 -11.47
CA GLY A 47 -15.28 16.88 -11.91
C GLY A 47 -14.27 17.29 -10.83
N ASP A 48 -13.85 16.34 -9.99
CA ASP A 48 -12.85 16.60 -8.95
C ASP A 48 -11.45 16.74 -9.60
N ASP A 49 -10.65 17.71 -9.16
CA ASP A 49 -9.22 17.82 -9.55
C ASP A 49 -8.36 16.84 -8.73
N ALA A 50 -8.59 15.56 -8.95
CA ALA A 50 -8.00 14.47 -8.18
C ALA A 50 -7.61 13.28 -9.07
N ALA A 51 -6.53 12.60 -8.66
CA ALA A 51 -6.15 11.30 -9.20
C ALA A 51 -5.93 10.31 -8.06
N VAL A 52 -6.16 9.03 -8.32
CA VAL A 52 -6.04 7.96 -7.33
C VAL A 52 -4.77 7.16 -7.59
N LEU A 53 -3.91 7.08 -6.58
CA LEU A 53 -2.73 6.21 -6.59
C LEU A 53 -3.05 4.90 -5.85
N CYS A 54 -2.90 3.77 -6.54
CA CYS A 54 -3.16 2.44 -6.00
C CYS A 54 -1.88 1.62 -5.94
N CYS A 55 -1.40 1.29 -4.74
CA CYS A 55 -0.22 0.47 -4.54
C CYS A 55 -0.57 -1.01 -4.34
N PHE A 56 0.23 -1.90 -4.93
CA PHE A 56 0.13 -3.36 -4.75
C PHE A 56 1.48 -4.03 -5.02
N GLY A 57 1.62 -5.31 -4.67
CA GLY A 57 2.83 -6.10 -4.92
C GLY A 57 2.78 -6.90 -6.22
N ASP A 58 3.90 -7.47 -6.66
CA ASP A 58 3.97 -8.32 -7.85
C ASP A 58 3.05 -9.54 -7.79
N GLY A 59 2.92 -10.18 -6.62
CA GLY A 59 1.99 -11.30 -6.43
C GLY A 59 0.53 -10.94 -6.65
N ALA A 60 0.14 -9.70 -6.33
CA ALA A 60 -1.24 -9.22 -6.53
C ALA A 60 -1.63 -9.15 -8.01
N THR A 61 -0.67 -9.11 -8.92
CA THR A 61 -0.93 -9.05 -10.37
C THR A 61 -1.46 -10.36 -10.96
N SER A 62 -1.48 -11.43 -10.16
CA SER A 62 -2.06 -12.73 -10.51
C SER A 62 -3.52 -12.87 -10.05
N GLU A 63 -4.03 -11.93 -9.24
CA GLU A 63 -5.41 -11.95 -8.77
C GLU A 63 -6.39 -11.46 -9.84
N GLY A 64 -7.64 -11.94 -9.77
CA GLY A 64 -8.72 -11.52 -10.66
C GLY A 64 -9.02 -10.02 -10.55
N ASP A 65 -9.01 -9.49 -9.34
CA ASP A 65 -9.29 -8.08 -9.05
C ASP A 65 -8.29 -7.12 -9.73
N PHE A 66 -7.03 -7.54 -9.92
CA PHE A 66 -6.07 -6.79 -10.71
C PHE A 66 -6.51 -6.70 -12.18
N HIS A 67 -6.93 -7.83 -12.76
CA HIS A 67 -7.40 -7.87 -14.15
C HIS A 67 -8.66 -7.02 -14.33
N GLU A 68 -9.65 -7.21 -13.47
CA GLU A 68 -10.93 -6.51 -13.53
C GLU A 68 -10.76 -5.01 -13.32
N GLY A 69 -9.99 -4.60 -12.30
CA GLY A 69 -9.77 -3.19 -11.97
C GLY A 69 -9.03 -2.42 -13.06
N LEU A 70 -7.99 -3.01 -13.66
CA LEU A 70 -7.27 -2.36 -14.76
C LEU A 70 -8.08 -2.36 -16.06
N ASN A 71 -8.79 -3.45 -16.39
CA ASN A 71 -9.65 -3.47 -17.57
C ASN A 71 -10.75 -2.39 -17.47
N PHE A 72 -11.38 -2.25 -16.30
CA PHE A 72 -12.37 -1.20 -16.07
C PHE A 72 -11.74 0.20 -16.16
N ALA A 73 -10.55 0.39 -15.60
CA ALA A 73 -9.84 1.68 -15.69
C ALA A 73 -9.57 2.09 -17.15
N GLY A 74 -9.20 1.14 -18.01
CA GLY A 74 -9.02 1.38 -19.44
C GLY A 74 -10.32 1.64 -20.19
N VAL A 75 -11.41 0.93 -19.86
CA VAL A 75 -12.72 1.13 -20.52
C VAL A 75 -13.31 2.50 -20.20
N PHE A 76 -13.13 2.99 -18.98
CA PHE A 76 -13.72 4.24 -18.51
C PHE A 76 -12.73 5.42 -18.45
N ASP A 77 -11.50 5.22 -18.91
CA ASP A 77 -10.41 6.21 -18.97
C ASP A 77 -10.30 7.06 -17.68
N VAL A 78 -10.04 6.39 -16.56
CA VAL A 78 -10.14 7.00 -15.22
C VAL A 78 -8.84 7.67 -14.75
N PRO A 79 -8.89 8.70 -13.87
CA PRO A 79 -7.72 9.36 -13.27
C PRO A 79 -7.01 8.47 -12.23
N ALA A 80 -6.35 7.40 -12.68
CA ALA A 80 -5.70 6.43 -11.79
C ALA A 80 -4.24 6.12 -12.16
N VAL A 81 -3.40 6.00 -11.14
CA VAL A 81 -2.04 5.46 -11.27
C VAL A 81 -1.97 4.16 -10.46
N PHE A 82 -1.63 3.07 -11.13
CA PHE A 82 -1.46 1.76 -10.54
C PHE A 82 0.03 1.52 -10.30
N PHE A 83 0.47 1.45 -9.05
CA PHE A 83 1.88 1.32 -8.68
C PHE A 83 2.18 -0.08 -8.16
N CYS A 84 2.82 -0.88 -9.00
CA CYS A 84 3.25 -2.23 -8.69
C CYS A 84 4.65 -2.22 -8.06
N ASN A 85 4.73 -2.54 -6.78
CA ASN A 85 5.97 -2.81 -6.07
C ASN A 85 6.42 -4.24 -6.40
N ASN A 86 7.22 -4.39 -7.46
CA ASN A 86 7.80 -5.69 -7.82
C ASN A 86 9.07 -5.92 -7.00
N ASN A 87 8.92 -6.55 -5.83
CA ASN A 87 10.00 -6.81 -4.90
C ASN A 87 10.63 -8.21 -5.07
N GLN A 88 10.34 -8.84 -6.22
CA GLN A 88 10.76 -10.17 -6.68
C GLN A 88 10.07 -11.36 -6.01
N TRP A 89 9.33 -11.17 -4.91
CA TRP A 89 8.84 -12.28 -4.08
C TRP A 89 7.43 -12.06 -3.51
N ALA A 90 6.50 -12.94 -3.89
CA ALA A 90 5.20 -13.09 -3.24
C ALA A 90 5.29 -14.19 -2.17
N ILE A 91 5.51 -13.80 -0.91
CA ILE A 91 5.86 -14.70 0.20
C ILE A 91 7.14 -15.49 -0.13
N SER A 92 7.00 -16.71 -0.63
CA SER A 92 8.04 -17.65 -1.03
C SER A 92 8.06 -17.94 -2.54
N VAL A 93 7.15 -17.33 -3.30
CA VAL A 93 7.03 -17.53 -4.75
C VAL A 93 7.77 -16.43 -5.49
N LEU A 94 8.83 -16.81 -6.20
CA LEU A 94 9.61 -15.93 -7.06
C LEU A 94 8.75 -15.34 -8.19
N ARG A 95 9.01 -14.09 -8.55
CA ARG A 95 8.32 -13.34 -9.61
C ARG A 95 8.17 -14.10 -10.93
N GLU A 96 9.18 -14.86 -11.37
CA GLU A 96 9.12 -15.63 -12.62
C GLU A 96 8.09 -16.78 -12.58
N ARG A 97 7.76 -17.27 -11.37
CA ARG A 97 6.72 -18.28 -11.16
C ARG A 97 5.32 -17.70 -11.01
N GLN A 98 5.21 -16.39 -10.79
CA GLN A 98 3.93 -15.67 -10.75
C GLN A 98 3.39 -15.39 -12.15
N SER A 99 4.25 -14.94 -13.07
CA SER A 99 3.80 -14.61 -14.42
C SER A 99 4.88 -14.80 -15.47
N ALA A 100 4.51 -15.41 -16.59
CA ALA A 100 5.36 -15.53 -17.78
C ALA A 100 5.59 -14.20 -18.52
N SER A 101 4.90 -13.13 -18.12
CA SER A 101 5.15 -11.79 -18.64
C SER A 101 6.57 -11.33 -18.27
N THR A 102 7.35 -10.91 -19.27
CA THR A 102 8.72 -10.36 -19.10
C THR A 102 8.76 -9.18 -18.13
N SER A 103 7.73 -8.34 -18.16
CA SER A 103 7.51 -7.23 -17.22
C SER A 103 6.03 -7.22 -16.82
N LEU A 104 5.71 -6.76 -15.61
CA LEU A 104 4.33 -6.51 -15.20
C LEU A 104 3.76 -5.24 -15.84
N ALA A 105 4.58 -4.21 -16.11
CA ALA A 105 4.16 -3.01 -16.81
C ALA A 105 3.54 -3.32 -18.18
N GLN A 106 4.08 -4.31 -18.92
CA GLN A 106 3.54 -4.67 -20.24
C GLN A 106 2.08 -5.18 -20.20
N LYS A 107 1.59 -5.63 -19.04
CA LYS A 107 0.19 -6.07 -18.88
C LYS A 107 -0.78 -4.92 -19.13
N ALA A 108 -0.38 -3.67 -18.91
CA ALA A 108 -1.18 -2.48 -19.20
C ALA A 108 -1.65 -2.42 -20.66
N HIS A 109 -0.84 -2.95 -21.60
CA HIS A 109 -1.21 -2.99 -23.02
C HIS A 109 -2.47 -3.82 -23.28
N ALA A 110 -2.73 -4.87 -22.48
CA ALA A 110 -3.96 -5.64 -22.60
C ALA A 110 -5.21 -4.84 -22.21
N TYR A 111 -5.03 -3.75 -21.47
CA TYR A 111 -6.09 -2.87 -20.95
C TYR A 111 -6.16 -1.52 -21.66
N GLY A 112 -5.38 -1.33 -22.73
CA GLY A 112 -5.48 -0.15 -23.59
C GLY A 112 -4.80 1.12 -23.06
N PHE A 113 -3.92 1.03 -22.06
CA PHE A 113 -3.14 2.18 -21.55
C PHE A 113 -1.67 1.86 -21.31
N GLU A 114 -0.92 2.88 -20.88
CA GLU A 114 0.53 2.83 -20.76
C GLU A 114 0.99 2.05 -19.53
N GLY A 115 2.04 1.25 -19.73
CA GLY A 115 2.83 0.64 -18.67
C GLY A 115 4.24 1.20 -18.67
N VAL A 116 4.72 1.66 -17.53
CA VAL A 116 6.07 2.22 -17.33
C VAL A 116 6.86 1.31 -16.39
N LEU A 117 8.07 0.95 -16.80
CA LEU A 117 9.04 0.25 -15.95
C LEU A 117 10.00 1.28 -15.35
N VAL A 118 10.21 1.23 -14.03
CA VAL A 118 11.14 2.12 -13.31
C VAL A 118 12.07 1.31 -12.41
N ASP A 119 13.31 1.79 -12.25
CA ASP A 119 14.20 1.32 -11.19
C ASP A 119 13.61 1.74 -9.84
N GLY A 120 13.01 0.80 -9.13
CA GLY A 120 12.40 1.02 -7.82
C GLY A 120 13.44 1.25 -6.71
N MET A 121 14.72 1.03 -7.00
CA MET A 121 15.84 1.33 -6.11
C MET A 121 16.45 2.72 -6.39
N ASP A 122 15.83 3.53 -7.26
CA ASP A 122 16.18 4.93 -7.51
C ASP A 122 15.04 5.86 -7.05
N PRO A 123 15.17 6.51 -5.88
CA PRO A 123 14.14 7.41 -5.36
C PRO A 123 13.78 8.56 -6.31
N LEU A 124 14.75 9.09 -7.07
CA LEU A 124 14.52 10.20 -7.99
C LEU A 124 13.79 9.73 -9.24
N ALA A 125 14.12 8.54 -9.76
CA ALA A 125 13.40 7.96 -10.89
C ALA A 125 11.94 7.66 -10.51
N VAL A 126 11.72 7.04 -9.35
CA VAL A 126 10.37 6.75 -8.82
C VAL A 126 9.58 8.05 -8.63
N TYR A 127 10.16 9.06 -7.99
CA TYR A 127 9.53 10.37 -7.81
C TYR A 127 9.09 10.97 -9.13
N ARG A 128 9.99 11.00 -10.12
CA ARG A 128 9.74 11.65 -11.40
C ARG A 128 8.66 10.92 -12.21
N VAL A 129 8.77 9.59 -12.35
CA VAL A 129 7.78 8.77 -13.09
C VAL A 129 6.40 8.84 -12.43
N THR A 130 6.33 8.77 -11.10
CA THR A 130 5.05 8.83 -10.38
C THR A 130 4.42 10.22 -10.50
N THR A 131 5.22 11.29 -10.41
CA THR A 131 4.73 12.67 -10.56
C THR A 131 4.20 12.91 -11.97
N GLU A 132 4.92 12.47 -13.00
CA GLU A 132 4.49 12.57 -14.39
C GLU A 132 3.18 11.78 -14.65
N ALA A 133 3.08 10.56 -14.11
CA ALA A 133 1.87 9.74 -14.23
C ALA A 133 0.67 10.37 -13.53
N LEU A 134 0.86 10.95 -12.33
CA LEU A 134 -0.20 11.65 -11.60
C LEU A 134 -0.62 12.95 -12.29
N ALA A 135 0.32 13.69 -12.86
CA ALA A 135 0.01 14.88 -13.65
C ALA A 135 -0.82 14.52 -14.90
N LYS A 136 -0.41 13.46 -15.62
CA LYS A 136 -1.16 12.93 -16.77
C LYS A 136 -2.56 12.45 -16.38
N ALA A 137 -2.69 11.76 -15.25
CA ALA A 137 -3.98 11.27 -14.77
C ALA A 137 -4.96 12.41 -14.38
N LYS A 138 -4.46 13.61 -14.07
CA LYS A 138 -5.29 14.80 -13.78
C LYS A 138 -5.57 15.65 -15.01
N ASP A 139 -4.60 15.74 -15.93
CA ASP A 139 -4.73 16.47 -17.19
C ASP A 139 -4.19 15.62 -18.35
N PRO A 140 -5.05 14.84 -19.03
CA PRO A 140 -4.68 13.98 -20.14
C PRO A 140 -4.48 14.76 -21.46
N SER A 141 -4.77 16.06 -21.49
CA SER A 141 -4.80 16.87 -22.72
C SER A 141 -3.54 16.74 -23.59
N PRO A 142 -2.31 16.58 -23.02
CA PRO A 142 -1.10 16.36 -23.82
C PRO A 142 -1.04 15.00 -24.54
N ALA A 143 -1.87 14.04 -24.14
CA ALA A 143 -1.87 12.65 -24.61
C ALA A 143 -3.20 12.22 -25.26
N ALA A 144 -4.13 13.14 -25.49
CA ALA A 144 -5.45 12.85 -26.03
C ALA A 144 -5.36 12.13 -27.39
N ASP A 145 -5.61 10.82 -27.37
CA ASP A 145 -5.82 9.98 -28.53
C ASP A 145 -7.28 9.54 -28.51
N GLU A 146 -8.11 10.13 -29.37
CA GLU A 146 -9.53 9.79 -29.48
C GLU A 146 -9.77 8.43 -30.17
N ALA A 147 -8.70 7.70 -30.52
CA ALA A 147 -8.82 6.36 -31.09
C ALA A 147 -9.54 5.42 -30.11
N PRO A 148 -10.59 4.70 -30.56
CA PRO A 148 -11.27 3.72 -29.74
C PRO A 148 -10.31 2.68 -29.17
N GLY A 149 -10.43 2.40 -27.87
CA GLY A 149 -9.63 1.39 -27.18
C GLY A 149 -8.26 1.88 -26.71
N ARG A 150 -8.03 3.20 -26.66
CA ARG A 150 -6.86 3.80 -26.01
C ARG A 150 -7.29 4.74 -24.89
N ALA A 151 -6.96 4.36 -23.66
CA ALA A 151 -7.12 5.21 -22.50
C ALA A 151 -5.84 6.03 -22.30
N THR A 152 -6.02 7.29 -21.92
CA THR A 152 -4.95 8.30 -21.86
C THR A 152 -4.59 8.70 -20.43
N TRP A 153 -5.53 8.54 -19.49
CA TRP A 153 -5.38 8.91 -18.09
C TRP A 153 -4.65 7.82 -17.29
N PRO A 154 -5.08 6.54 -17.32
CA PRO A 154 -4.52 5.54 -16.44
C PRO A 154 -3.08 5.19 -16.80
N THR A 155 -2.27 4.89 -15.79
CA THR A 155 -0.89 4.43 -15.96
C THR A 155 -0.59 3.29 -15.01
N LEU A 156 0.03 2.21 -15.50
CA LEU A 156 0.63 1.18 -14.66
C LEU A 156 2.13 1.45 -14.53
N ILE A 157 2.62 1.65 -13.31
CA ILE A 157 4.04 1.73 -13.01
C ILE A 157 4.48 0.41 -12.39
N GLU A 158 5.50 -0.24 -12.95
CA GLU A 158 6.21 -1.34 -12.31
C GLU A 158 7.54 -0.82 -11.76
N ALA A 159 7.66 -0.75 -10.45
CA ALA A 159 8.89 -0.41 -9.76
C ALA A 159 9.66 -1.68 -9.38
N ILE A 160 10.77 -1.94 -10.08
CA ILE A 160 11.63 -3.09 -9.83
C ILE A 160 12.49 -2.80 -8.60
N GLN A 161 12.22 -3.52 -7.53
CA GLN A 161 12.86 -3.35 -6.22
C GLN A 161 13.07 -4.71 -5.55
N TYR A 162 13.44 -4.69 -4.26
CA TYR A 162 13.74 -5.92 -3.53
C TYR A 162 13.34 -5.87 -2.06
N ARG A 163 12.77 -6.96 -1.54
CA ARG A 163 12.44 -7.12 -0.12
C ARG A 163 13.62 -7.74 0.64
N PHE A 164 14.44 -6.94 1.33
CA PHE A 164 15.59 -7.47 2.09
C PHE A 164 15.16 -8.41 3.23
N GLY A 165 14.11 -8.05 3.97
CA GLY A 165 13.61 -8.83 5.10
C GLY A 165 12.75 -10.04 4.70
N ALA A 166 12.22 -10.71 5.73
CA ALA A 166 11.18 -11.72 5.61
C ALA A 166 9.87 -11.12 5.07
N HIS A 167 8.93 -11.95 4.64
CA HIS A 167 7.60 -11.51 4.21
C HIS A 167 6.82 -10.86 5.37
N THR A 168 6.84 -11.51 6.53
CA THR A 168 6.29 -11.04 7.80
C THR A 168 7.14 -11.60 8.94
N THR A 169 6.81 -11.28 10.19
CA THR A 169 7.46 -11.87 11.38
C THR A 169 7.26 -13.37 11.53
N ALA A 170 6.32 -13.97 10.78
CA ALA A 170 6.03 -15.41 10.80
C ALA A 170 6.71 -16.18 9.64
N ASP A 171 7.53 -15.51 8.83
CA ASP A 171 8.18 -16.08 7.64
C ASP A 171 9.69 -16.30 7.84
N ASP A 172 10.22 -17.34 7.20
CA ASP A 172 11.65 -17.65 7.18
C ASP A 172 12.15 -17.68 5.73
N PRO A 173 12.83 -16.61 5.24
CA PRO A 173 13.30 -16.56 3.87
C PRO A 173 14.42 -17.55 3.55
N SER A 174 15.13 -18.08 4.55
CA SER A 174 16.27 -18.98 4.33
C SER A 174 15.86 -20.31 3.65
N VAL A 175 14.57 -20.66 3.69
CA VAL A 175 14.06 -21.90 3.09
C VAL A 175 13.76 -21.79 1.60
N TYR A 176 13.72 -20.57 1.04
CA TYR A 176 13.35 -20.36 -0.38
C TYR A 176 14.17 -19.30 -1.12
N ARG A 177 15.03 -18.53 -0.43
CA ARG A 177 15.78 -17.41 -1.03
C ARG A 177 17.26 -17.49 -0.69
N ASP A 178 18.09 -17.19 -1.68
CA ASP A 178 19.54 -17.21 -1.58
C ASP A 178 20.08 -15.89 -0.98
N ASP A 179 20.93 -15.99 0.03
CA ASP A 179 21.60 -14.83 0.64
C ASP A 179 22.48 -14.08 -0.37
N GLU A 180 23.08 -14.77 -1.34
CA GLU A 180 23.86 -14.12 -2.42
C GLU A 180 22.99 -13.23 -3.30
N GLU A 181 21.70 -13.55 -3.46
CA GLU A 181 20.73 -12.68 -4.12
C GLU A 181 20.48 -11.41 -3.30
N VAL A 182 20.28 -11.56 -2.00
CA VAL A 182 20.02 -10.43 -1.10
C VAL A 182 21.20 -9.46 -1.09
N GLU A 183 22.43 -9.96 -0.99
CA GLU A 183 23.63 -9.11 -0.96
C GLU A 183 23.85 -8.37 -2.29
N ARG A 184 23.51 -8.98 -3.44
CA ARG A 184 23.53 -8.29 -4.74
C ARG A 184 22.53 -7.13 -4.79
N TRP A 185 21.38 -7.27 -4.15
CA TRP A 185 20.36 -6.21 -4.09
C TRP A 185 20.70 -5.12 -3.07
N LYS A 186 21.34 -5.46 -1.94
CA LYS A 186 21.82 -4.46 -0.96
C LYS A 186 22.85 -3.50 -1.56
N GLN A 187 23.63 -3.94 -2.55
CA GLN A 187 24.52 -3.03 -3.31
C GLN A 187 23.77 -1.94 -4.09
N LYS A 188 22.44 -2.08 -4.25
CA LYS A 188 21.56 -1.11 -4.90
C LYS A 188 20.66 -0.39 -3.91
N ASP A 189 20.88 -0.51 -2.61
CA ASP A 189 20.01 0.08 -1.58
C ASP A 189 19.73 1.58 -1.87
N PRO A 190 18.45 1.99 -1.94
CA PRO A 190 18.08 3.37 -2.26
C PRO A 190 18.59 4.40 -1.23
N ILE A 191 18.80 4.01 0.04
CA ILE A 191 19.20 4.93 1.10
C ILE A 191 20.65 5.40 0.89
N PRO A 192 21.68 4.52 0.87
CA PRO A 192 23.06 4.94 0.60
C PRO A 192 23.23 5.59 -0.78
N ARG A 193 22.45 5.14 -1.78
CA ARG A 193 22.46 5.72 -3.12
C ARG A 193 22.02 7.19 -3.11
N LEU A 194 20.90 7.50 -2.46
CA LEU A 194 20.41 8.87 -2.38
C LEU A 194 21.30 9.73 -1.47
N GLU A 195 21.76 9.18 -0.34
CA GLU A 195 22.70 9.87 0.55
C GLU A 195 23.96 10.31 -0.20
N THR A 196 24.59 9.39 -0.94
CA THR A 196 25.78 9.68 -1.75
C THR A 196 25.51 10.82 -2.73
N TYR A 197 24.39 10.75 -3.47
CA TYR A 197 23.99 11.79 -4.41
C TYR A 197 23.82 13.16 -3.74
N LEU A 198 23.18 13.22 -2.57
CA LEU A 198 22.95 14.48 -1.86
C LEU A 198 24.24 15.08 -1.30
N ARG A 199 25.15 14.23 -0.79
CA ARG A 199 26.49 14.64 -0.32
C ARG A 199 27.34 15.21 -1.45
N GLU A 200 27.36 14.54 -2.61
CA GLU A 200 28.07 15.04 -3.80
C GLU A 200 27.55 16.41 -4.28
N ARG A 201 26.29 16.72 -3.98
CA ARG A 201 25.66 18.01 -4.29
C ARG A 201 25.84 19.06 -3.19
N GLY A 202 26.46 18.71 -2.08
CA GLY A 202 26.58 19.57 -0.90
C GLY A 202 25.24 19.90 -0.24
N LEU A 203 24.25 19.02 -0.42
CA LEU A 203 22.89 19.16 0.15
C LEU A 203 22.70 18.35 1.44
N LEU A 204 23.68 17.51 1.78
CA LEU A 204 23.67 16.67 2.97
C LEU A 204 25.10 16.55 3.51
N ASP A 205 25.24 16.67 4.82
CA ASP A 205 26.48 16.48 5.57
C ASP A 205 26.25 15.59 6.80
N ASP A 206 27.33 15.28 7.52
CA ASP A 206 27.26 14.36 8.67
C ASP A 206 26.36 14.91 9.78
N GLU A 207 26.41 16.22 10.06
CA GLU A 207 25.55 16.86 11.06
C GLU A 207 24.06 16.74 10.70
N SER A 208 23.72 16.90 9.41
CA SER A 208 22.36 16.71 8.92
C SER A 208 21.90 15.25 9.03
N VAL A 209 22.78 14.29 8.72
CA VAL A 209 22.47 12.85 8.87
C VAL A 209 22.24 12.50 10.34
N ASP A 210 23.14 12.89 11.24
CA ASP A 210 23.01 12.66 12.68
C ASP A 210 21.70 13.27 13.22
N THR A 211 21.32 14.45 12.73
CA THR A 211 20.07 15.11 13.09
C THR A 211 18.86 14.30 12.63
N ILE A 212 18.84 13.85 11.37
CA ILE A 212 17.75 13.03 10.82
C ILE A 212 17.61 11.71 11.60
N GLU A 213 18.72 11.04 11.90
CA GLU A 213 18.71 9.79 12.66
C GLU A 213 18.14 10.00 14.07
N ALA A 214 18.59 11.05 14.78
CA ALA A 214 18.10 11.38 16.11
C ALA A 214 16.60 11.73 16.12
N GLU A 215 16.13 12.47 15.11
CA GLU A 215 14.71 12.81 14.96
C GLU A 215 13.85 11.55 14.69
N ILE A 216 14.32 10.65 13.84
CA ILE A 216 13.65 9.38 13.55
C ILE A 216 13.59 8.51 14.80
N GLU A 217 14.71 8.34 15.51
CA GLU A 217 14.76 7.52 16.74
C GLU A 217 13.78 8.06 17.79
N ALA A 218 13.82 9.37 18.05
CA ALA A 218 12.92 10.01 19.00
C ALA A 218 11.45 9.89 18.57
N GLY A 219 11.15 10.09 17.28
CA GLY A 219 9.80 10.00 16.73
C GLY A 219 9.23 8.58 16.79
N VAL A 220 10.03 7.57 16.49
CA VAL A 220 9.64 6.15 16.58
C VAL A 220 9.41 5.76 18.04
N ALA A 221 10.33 6.11 18.95
CA ALA A 221 10.19 5.83 20.37
C ALA A 221 8.91 6.46 20.96
N ALA A 222 8.65 7.74 20.64
CA ALA A 222 7.44 8.43 21.07
C ALA A 222 6.16 7.79 20.50
N ALA A 223 6.17 7.34 19.24
CA ALA A 223 5.02 6.69 18.63
C ALA A 223 4.73 5.31 19.24
N ILE A 224 5.76 4.55 19.60
CA ILE A 224 5.62 3.28 20.33
C ILE A 224 5.02 3.53 21.71
N GLU A 225 5.59 4.46 22.47
CA GLU A 225 5.11 4.82 23.80
C GLU A 225 3.65 5.30 23.78
N ALA A 226 3.26 6.10 22.77
CA ALA A 226 1.88 6.54 22.58
C ALA A 226 0.94 5.37 22.23
N ALA A 227 1.36 4.46 21.35
CA ALA A 227 0.58 3.28 20.99
C ALA A 227 0.39 2.33 22.18
N GLU A 228 1.44 2.07 22.96
CA GLU A 228 1.38 1.22 24.16
C GLU A 228 0.52 1.80 25.29
N ARG A 229 0.45 3.14 25.39
CA ARG A 229 -0.42 3.84 26.34
C ARG A 229 -1.88 3.89 25.91
N THR A 230 -2.19 3.53 24.67
CA THR A 230 -3.56 3.54 24.18
C THR A 230 -4.36 2.48 24.94
N GLU A 231 -5.44 2.89 25.59
CA GLU A 231 -6.35 1.97 26.26
C GLU A 231 -6.95 1.00 25.24
N ARG A 232 -6.90 -0.30 25.55
CA ARG A 232 -7.52 -1.34 24.71
C ARG A 232 -9.02 -1.08 24.58
N PRO A 233 -9.63 -1.35 23.41
CA PRO A 233 -11.07 -1.26 23.27
C PRO A 233 -11.76 -2.19 24.29
N ALA A 234 -12.92 -1.77 24.79
CA ALA A 234 -13.71 -2.62 25.66
C ALA A 234 -14.27 -3.80 24.83
N PRO A 235 -14.43 -5.01 25.39
CA PRO A 235 -14.95 -6.14 24.63
C PRO A 235 -16.28 -5.86 23.89
N PRO A 236 -17.26 -5.12 24.45
CA PRO A 236 -18.49 -4.79 23.72
C PRO A 236 -18.28 -3.92 22.46
N ASP A 237 -17.16 -3.21 22.36
CA ASP A 237 -16.84 -2.37 21.19
C ASP A 237 -16.72 -3.22 19.90
N MET A 238 -16.51 -4.53 20.01
CA MET A 238 -16.48 -5.45 18.85
C MET A 238 -17.81 -5.50 18.07
N PHE A 239 -18.91 -5.07 18.69
CA PHE A 239 -20.24 -5.02 18.06
C PHE A 239 -20.54 -3.66 17.40
N ASP A 240 -19.65 -2.68 17.58
CA ASP A 240 -19.78 -1.38 16.95
C ASP A 240 -19.29 -1.39 15.50
N HIS A 241 -19.78 -0.44 14.71
CA HIS A 241 -19.38 -0.20 13.33
C HIS A 241 -19.58 -1.38 12.35
N VAL A 242 -20.23 -2.48 12.76
CA VAL A 242 -20.71 -3.55 11.87
C VAL A 242 -21.75 -3.00 10.88
N HIS A 243 -22.55 -2.05 11.34
CA HIS A 243 -23.52 -1.27 10.56
C HIS A 243 -23.45 0.20 10.98
N ALA A 244 -24.07 1.09 10.20
CA ALA A 244 -24.19 2.50 10.56
C ALA A 244 -24.94 2.70 11.89
N GLU A 245 -25.97 1.89 12.14
CA GLU A 245 -26.67 1.79 13.42
C GLU A 245 -26.66 0.32 13.87
N ARG A 246 -26.44 0.10 15.16
CA ARG A 246 -26.42 -1.25 15.72
C ARG A 246 -27.82 -1.87 15.61
N THR A 247 -27.87 -3.13 15.19
CA THR A 247 -29.12 -3.88 15.07
C THR A 247 -29.55 -4.45 16.42
N ALA A 248 -30.84 -4.72 16.59
CA ALA A 248 -31.35 -5.34 17.82
C ALA A 248 -30.64 -6.67 18.14
N GLN A 249 -30.24 -7.43 17.11
CA GLN A 249 -29.48 -8.67 17.28
C GLN A 249 -28.06 -8.43 17.83
N LEU A 250 -27.39 -7.37 17.38
CA LEU A 250 -26.07 -7.00 17.89
C LEU A 250 -26.16 -6.48 19.33
N ASP A 251 -27.23 -5.75 19.69
CA ASP A 251 -27.50 -5.36 21.08
C ASP A 251 -27.73 -6.57 21.99
N GLU A 252 -28.49 -7.56 21.52
CA GLU A 252 -28.72 -8.81 22.26
C GLU A 252 -27.41 -9.58 22.48
N GLN A 253 -26.52 -9.60 21.49
CA GLN A 253 -25.20 -10.24 21.57
C GLN A 253 -24.25 -9.49 22.52
N ALA A 254 -24.21 -8.16 22.45
CA ALA A 254 -23.42 -7.34 23.37
C ALA A 254 -23.86 -7.56 24.82
N ALA A 255 -25.17 -7.52 25.10
CA ALA A 255 -25.71 -7.81 26.42
C ALA A 255 -25.47 -9.26 26.85
N ALA A 256 -25.43 -10.22 25.91
CA ALA A 256 -25.07 -11.60 26.21
C ALA A 256 -23.61 -11.75 26.63
N LEU A 257 -22.69 -11.05 25.95
CA LEU A 257 -21.28 -11.02 26.33
C LEU A 257 -21.09 -10.44 27.74
N GLU A 258 -21.76 -9.32 28.05
CA GLU A 258 -21.69 -8.72 29.39
C GLU A 258 -22.16 -9.69 30.49
N ARG A 259 -23.27 -10.40 30.27
CA ARG A 259 -23.75 -11.43 31.23
C ARG A 259 -22.76 -12.58 31.42
N LEU A 260 -21.99 -12.94 30.38
CA LEU A 260 -20.94 -13.95 30.49
C LEU A 260 -19.77 -13.40 31.32
N ARG A 261 -19.33 -12.16 31.04
CA ARG A 261 -18.26 -11.50 31.79
C ARG A 261 -18.59 -11.34 33.27
N GLU A 262 -19.82 -10.98 33.61
CA GLU A 262 -20.28 -10.92 35.00
C GLU A 262 -20.27 -12.29 35.70
N ARG A 263 -20.53 -13.37 34.95
CA ARG A 263 -20.63 -14.73 35.50
C ARG A 263 -19.27 -15.40 35.71
N TYR A 264 -18.37 -15.27 34.74
CA TYR A 264 -17.10 -15.99 34.68
C TYR A 264 -15.89 -15.11 34.99
N GLY A 265 -16.05 -13.79 34.94
CA GLY A 265 -14.94 -12.84 35.08
C GLY A 265 -14.15 -12.70 33.77
N ASP A 266 -13.37 -11.62 33.68
CA ASP A 266 -12.60 -11.29 32.48
C ASP A 266 -11.38 -12.22 32.27
N GLU A 267 -10.78 -12.73 33.36
CA GLU A 267 -9.63 -13.64 33.31
C GLU A 267 -9.96 -14.96 32.59
N GLU A 268 -11.16 -15.52 32.78
CA GLU A 268 -11.56 -16.78 32.13
C GLU A 268 -12.01 -16.58 30.67
N LEU A 269 -12.44 -15.37 30.30
CA LEU A 269 -13.11 -15.10 29.02
C LEU A 269 -12.27 -14.32 28.00
N LEU A 270 -11.29 -13.53 28.45
CA LEU A 270 -10.54 -12.62 27.58
C LEU A 270 -9.04 -12.94 27.49
N GLU A 271 -8.51 -13.79 28.37
CA GLU A 271 -7.12 -14.29 28.36
C GLU A 271 -7.06 -15.77 27.93
#